data_AF-A0A937XTX4-F1
#
_entry.id   AF-A0A937XTX4-F1
#
_cell.length_a   1.000
_cell.length_b   1.000
_cell.length_c   1.000
_cell.angle_alpha   90.00
_cell.angle_beta   90.00
_cell.angle_gamma   90.00
#
_symmetry.space_group_name_H-M   'P 1'
#
loop_
_entity.id
_entity.type
_entity.pdbx_description
1 polymer ?
#
loop_
_entity_poly.entity_id
_entity_poly.type
_entity_poly.pdbx_seq_one_letter_code
_entity_poly.pdbx_strand_id
1 'polypeptide(L)'
;MSLDPDRILNWPFEEREQAYNERDTMLYALSVGLGSDPASPAQLRFVTERNLAALPTMAMILGWPGLWFADPATGIDATAVVNGGQGLVLHD
;
A
#
# COMPACT_ATOMS: atom_id res chain seq x y z
N MET A 1 -24.23 -7.77 -17.16
CA MET A 1 -22.85 -8.20 -16.88
C MET A 1 -22.92 -9.13 -15.69
N SER A 2 -22.52 -10.39 -15.85
CA SER A 2 -22.50 -11.37 -14.74
C SER A 2 -21.06 -11.62 -14.36
N LEU A 3 -20.70 -11.33 -13.12
CA LEU A 3 -19.43 -11.74 -12.53
C LEU A 3 -19.48 -13.24 -12.23
N ASP A 4 -18.33 -13.92 -12.31
CA ASP A 4 -18.14 -15.30 -11.89
C ASP A 4 -17.61 -15.30 -10.44
N PRO A 5 -18.45 -15.56 -9.42
CA PRO A 5 -18.03 -15.45 -8.02
C PRO A 5 -16.98 -16.49 -7.65
N ASP A 6 -17.10 -17.72 -8.18
CA ASP A 6 -16.19 -18.81 -7.84
C ASP A 6 -14.77 -18.50 -8.32
N ARG A 7 -14.64 -17.89 -9.50
CA ARG A 7 -13.35 -17.43 -10.00
C ARG A 7 -12.74 -16.29 -9.19
N ILE A 8 -13.54 -15.27 -8.85
CA ILE A 8 -13.04 -14.07 -8.16
C ILE A 8 -12.64 -14.39 -6.71
N LEU A 9 -13.47 -15.18 -6.01
CA LEU A 9 -13.19 -15.56 -4.62
C LEU A 9 -11.98 -16.50 -4.48
N ASN A 10 -11.67 -17.27 -5.53
CA ASN A 10 -10.51 -18.17 -5.58
C ASN A 10 -9.40 -17.63 -6.50
N TRP A 11 -9.34 -16.31 -6.71
CA TRP A 11 -8.35 -15.71 -7.60
C TRP A 11 -6.92 -16.06 -7.14
N PRO A 12 -6.06 -16.59 -8.03
CA PRO A 12 -4.72 -16.98 -7.65
C PRO A 12 -3.84 -15.74 -7.49
N PHE A 13 -3.44 -15.45 -6.25
CA PHE A 13 -2.41 -14.46 -5.98
C PHE A 13 -1.05 -15.14 -5.93
N GLU A 14 -0.12 -14.65 -6.75
CA GLU A 14 1.27 -15.09 -6.69
C GLU A 14 1.94 -14.57 -5.42
N GLU A 15 2.81 -15.38 -4.84
CA GLU A 15 3.70 -14.94 -3.77
C GLU A 15 4.64 -13.86 -4.31
N ARG A 16 4.76 -12.76 -3.56
CA ARG A 16 5.63 -11.64 -3.92
C ARG A 16 6.48 -11.23 -2.75
N GLU A 17 7.76 -11.02 -3.03
CA GLU A 17 8.70 -10.42 -2.11
C GLU A 17 8.91 -8.95 -2.48
N GLN A 18 9.00 -8.10 -1.45
CA GLN A 18 9.23 -6.68 -1.62
C GLN A 18 10.45 -6.27 -0.82
N ALA A 19 11.43 -5.69 -1.49
CA ALA A 19 12.56 -5.05 -0.86
C ALA A 19 12.29 -3.55 -0.76
N TYR A 20 12.60 -2.98 0.39
CA TYR A 20 12.54 -1.54 0.64
C TYR A 20 13.73 -1.15 1.52
N ASN A 21 14.12 0.11 1.46
CA ASN A 21 15.18 0.67 2.29
C ASN A 21 14.71 1.97 2.97
N GLU A 22 15.64 2.61 3.69
CA GLU A 22 15.39 3.86 4.40
C GLU A 22 14.87 4.97 3.49
N ARG A 23 15.38 5.06 2.25
CA ARG A 23 14.92 6.05 1.27
C ARG A 23 13.47 5.82 0.91
N ASP A 24 13.05 4.59 0.70
CA ASP A 24 11.65 4.27 0.35
C ASP A 24 10.71 4.57 1.52
N THR A 25 11.15 4.29 2.74
CA THR A 25 10.41 4.63 3.97
C THR A 25 10.23 6.14 4.13
N MET A 26 11.29 6.93 3.94
CA MET A 26 11.20 8.38 4.01
C MET A 26 10.36 8.95 2.87
N LEU A 27 10.50 8.41 1.65
CA LEU A 27 9.70 8.85 0.50
C LEU A 27 8.21 8.58 0.71
N TYR A 28 7.86 7.44 1.31
CA TYR A 28 6.48 7.15 1.71
C TYR A 28 5.97 8.22 2.69
N ALA A 29 6.71 8.50 3.77
CA ALA A 29 6.32 9.50 4.75
C ALA A 29 6.13 10.91 4.14
N LEU A 30 7.03 11.31 3.25
CA LEU A 30 6.93 12.57 2.51
C LEU A 30 5.67 12.61 1.63
N SER A 31 5.37 11.51 0.92
CA SER A 31 4.22 11.43 0.01
C SER A 31 2.86 11.56 0.70
N VAL A 32 2.79 11.17 1.99
CA VAL A 32 1.58 11.30 2.81
C VAL A 32 1.58 12.58 3.68
N GLY A 33 2.55 13.49 3.46
CA GLY A 33 2.51 14.87 3.96
C GLY A 33 3.38 15.17 5.19
N LEU A 34 4.17 14.22 5.68
CA LEU A 34 5.13 14.51 6.75
C LEU A 34 6.34 15.27 6.18
N GLY A 35 6.95 16.13 7.00
CA GLY A 35 8.10 16.97 6.62
C GLY A 35 7.73 18.36 6.13
N SER A 36 6.44 18.73 6.16
CA SER A 36 5.97 20.07 5.81
C SER A 36 6.40 21.14 6.82
N ASP A 37 6.58 20.77 8.09
CA ASP A 37 7.23 21.60 9.11
C ASP A 37 8.67 21.11 9.33
N PRO A 38 9.69 21.78 8.77
CA PRO A 38 11.08 21.34 8.87
C PRO A 38 11.67 21.52 10.28
N ALA A 39 11.02 22.28 11.17
CA ALA A 39 11.48 22.48 12.53
C ALA A 39 10.84 21.50 13.53
N SER A 40 9.87 20.68 13.09
CA SER A 40 9.16 19.73 13.95
C SER A 40 9.92 18.41 14.13
N PRO A 41 10.49 18.12 15.32
CA PRO A 41 11.18 16.85 15.56
C PRO A 41 10.25 15.63 15.42
N ALA A 42 8.95 15.83 15.68
CA ALA A 42 7.93 14.80 15.55
C ALA A 42 7.74 14.34 14.10
N GLN A 43 8.00 15.21 13.11
CA GLN A 43 7.96 14.86 11.69
C GLN A 43 9.33 14.39 11.18
N LEU A 44 10.42 15.04 11.62
CA LEU A 44 11.78 14.75 11.15
C LEU A 44 12.19 13.28 11.35
N ARG A 45 11.71 12.62 12.41
CA ARG A 45 11.98 11.18 12.66
C ARG A 45 11.43 10.22 11.58
N PHE A 46 10.58 10.70 10.67
CA PHE A 46 10.01 9.89 9.59
C PHE A 46 10.61 10.21 8.21
N VAL A 47 11.28 11.36 8.08
CA VAL A 47 11.76 11.90 6.78
C VAL A 47 13.28 12.14 6.76
N THR A 48 13.98 11.77 7.82
CA THR A 48 15.44 11.79 7.91
C THR A 48 15.95 10.47 8.46
N GLU A 49 17.17 10.10 8.09
CA GLU A 49 17.77 8.79 8.40
C GLU A 49 18.08 8.65 9.90
N ARG A 50 18.27 9.78 10.60
CA ARG A 50 18.59 9.79 12.02
C ARG A 50 17.35 9.43 12.85
N ASN A 51 17.40 8.27 13.52
CA ASN A 51 16.28 7.72 14.30
C ASN A 51 15.02 7.48 13.45
N LEU A 52 15.22 7.02 12.22
CA LEU A 52 14.14 6.78 11.26
C LEU A 52 13.11 5.81 11.84
N ALA A 53 11.84 6.20 11.73
CA ALA A 53 10.69 5.36 12.00
C ALA A 53 9.83 5.24 10.74
N ALA A 54 9.31 4.04 10.51
CA ALA A 54 8.32 3.81 9.46
C ALA A 54 6.92 4.18 9.95
N LEU A 55 6.11 4.76 9.07
CA LEU A 55 4.67 4.84 9.29
C LEU A 55 4.07 3.45 9.07
N PRO A 56 3.26 2.91 10.01
CA PRO A 56 2.58 1.62 9.86
C PRO A 56 1.90 1.41 8.51
N THR A 57 1.28 2.47 7.99
CA THR A 57 0.53 2.46 6.73
C THR A 57 1.39 2.21 5.48
N MET A 58 2.72 2.29 5.57
CA MET A 58 3.63 1.86 4.50
C MET A 58 3.41 0.39 4.13
N ALA A 59 3.01 -0.45 5.09
CA ALA A 59 2.66 -1.84 4.87
C ALA A 59 1.55 -2.02 3.81
N MET A 60 0.67 -1.03 3.63
CA MET A 60 -0.39 -1.07 2.61
C MET A 60 0.16 -0.93 1.19
N ILE A 61 1.31 -0.27 1.03
CA ILE A 61 2.01 -0.16 -0.26
C ILE A 61 2.80 -1.43 -0.53
N LEU A 62 3.52 -1.91 0.49
CA LEU A 62 4.32 -3.14 0.37
C LEU A 62 3.43 -4.36 0.08
N GLY A 63 2.28 -4.45 0.76
CA GLY A 63 1.31 -5.54 0.58
C GLY A 63 0.33 -5.37 -0.58
N TRP A 64 0.46 -4.34 -1.41
CA TRP A 64 -0.49 -4.12 -2.50
C TRP A 64 -0.28 -5.14 -3.64
N PRO A 65 -1.26 -6.00 -3.98
CA PRO A 65 -1.13 -7.02 -5.02
C PRO A 65 -1.21 -6.46 -6.45
N GLY A 66 -1.28 -5.14 -6.62
CA GLY A 66 -1.49 -4.51 -7.93
C GLY A 66 -2.97 -4.48 -8.35
N LEU A 67 -3.22 -4.09 -9.61
CA LEU A 67 -4.56 -4.07 -10.21
C LEU A 67 -5.01 -5.46 -10.69
N TRP A 68 -5.01 -6.47 -9.82
CA TRP A 68 -5.41 -7.84 -10.16
C TRP A 68 -6.83 -7.92 -10.75
N PHE A 69 -7.74 -7.08 -10.25
CA PHE A 69 -9.13 -7.00 -10.70
C PHE A 69 -9.28 -6.38 -12.11
N ALA A 70 -8.21 -5.84 -12.70
CA ALA A 70 -8.23 -5.37 -14.09
C ALA A 70 -7.92 -6.49 -15.09
N ASP A 71 -7.56 -7.68 -14.62
CA ASP A 71 -7.36 -8.83 -15.50
C ASP A 71 -8.68 -9.19 -16.21
N PRO A 72 -8.70 -9.28 -17.55
CA PRO A 72 -9.92 -9.59 -18.31
C PRO A 72 -10.62 -10.89 -17.87
N ALA A 73 -9.86 -11.85 -17.34
CA ALA A 73 -10.41 -13.11 -16.88
C ALA A 73 -11.31 -12.96 -15.64
N THR A 74 -11.21 -11.85 -14.89
CA THR A 74 -12.10 -11.55 -13.76
C THR A 74 -13.50 -11.10 -14.20
N GLY A 75 -13.64 -10.55 -15.41
CA GLY A 75 -14.88 -9.94 -15.89
C GLY A 75 -15.27 -8.64 -15.18
N ILE A 76 -14.40 -8.07 -14.33
CA ILE A 76 -14.64 -6.82 -13.62
C ILE A 76 -14.33 -5.63 -14.54
N ASP A 77 -15.24 -4.65 -14.58
CA ASP A 77 -14.95 -3.35 -15.17
C ASP A 77 -14.15 -2.49 -14.20
N ALA A 78 -12.82 -2.47 -14.38
CA ALA A 78 -11.91 -1.71 -13.53
C ALA A 78 -12.19 -0.20 -13.51
N THR A 79 -12.87 0.36 -14.51
CA THR A 79 -13.22 1.80 -14.55
C THR A 79 -14.36 2.15 -13.60
N ALA A 80 -15.14 1.14 -13.20
CA ALA A 80 -16.24 1.26 -12.24
C ALA A 80 -15.83 0.85 -10.80
N VAL A 81 -14.54 0.58 -10.55
CA VAL A 81 -14.02 0.20 -9.23
C VAL A 81 -13.57 1.43 -8.45
N VAL A 82 -14.06 1.53 -7.21
CA VAL A 82 -13.65 2.53 -6.21
C VAL A 82 -13.25 1.83 -4.92
N ASN A 83 -12.29 2.40 -4.19
CA ASN A 83 -11.92 1.91 -2.88
C ASN A 83 -13.07 2.14 -1.88
N GLY A 84 -13.72 1.06 -1.44
CA GLY A 84 -14.82 1.11 -0.47
C GLY A 84 -14.38 1.12 1.00
N GLY A 85 -13.12 0.79 1.28
CA GLY A 85 -12.58 0.71 2.64
C GLY A 85 -11.24 -0.01 2.67
N GLN A 86 -10.43 0.30 3.69
CA GLN A 86 -9.16 -0.36 3.93
C GLN A 86 -8.95 -0.63 5.42
N GLY A 87 -8.23 -1.72 5.71
CA GLY A 87 -7.81 -2.09 7.06
C GLY A 87 -6.36 -2.57 7.05
N LEU A 88 -5.69 -2.40 8.18
CA LEU A 88 -4.32 -2.85 8.41
C LEU A 88 -4.24 -3.47 9.81
N VAL A 89 -3.63 -4.65 9.90
CA VAL A 89 -3.24 -5.29 11.16
C VAL A 89 -1.74 -5.50 11.12
N LEU A 90 -1.04 -5.05 12.16
CA LEU A 90 0.37 -5.34 12.36
C LEU A 90 0.50 -6.51 13.32
N HIS A 91 1.43 -7.42 13.02
CA HIS A 91 1.75 -8.58 13.83
C HIS A 91 3.18 -8.43 14.36
N ASP A 92 3.43 -9.02 15.54
CA ASP A 92 4.72 -9.07 16.22
C ASP A 92 5.41 -10.44 16.04
#